data_AF-K8PDL1-F1
#
_entry.id   AF-K8PDL1-F1
#
_cell.length_a   1.000
_cell.length_b   1.000
_cell.length_c   1.000
_cell.angle_alpha   90.00
_cell.angle_beta   90.00
_cell.angle_gamma   90.00
#
_symmetry.space_group_name_H-M   'P 1'
#
loop_
_entity.id
_entity.type
_entity.pdbx_description
1 polymer ?
#
loop_
_entity_poly.entity_id
_entity_poly.type
_entity_poly.pdbx_seq_one_letter_code
_entity_poly.pdbx_strand_id
1 'polypeptide(L)' 'MDNRNILYAVVGALVIAVAVLGYKVYQDNKKPQGLQINVGPDGLKIQNK' A
#
# COMPACT_ATOMS: atom_id res chain seq x y z
N MET A 1 -4.82 36.00 8.05
CA MET A 1 -5.21 34.58 8.10
C MET A 1 -4.24 33.89 9.04
N ASP A 2 -4.73 33.37 10.16
CA ASP A 2 -3.86 32.85 11.22
C ASP A 2 -3.09 31.62 10.72
N ASN A 3 -1.77 31.66 10.91
CA ASN A 3 -0.82 30.58 10.58
C ASN A 3 -1.21 29.22 11.18
N ARG A 4 -1.93 29.21 12.30
CA ARG A 4 -2.50 27.99 12.92
C ARG A 4 -3.57 27.33 12.04
N ASN A 5 -4.44 28.09 11.40
CA ASN A 5 -5.49 27.53 10.53
C ASN A 5 -4.86 26.87 9.28
N ILE A 6 -3.80 27.47 8.75
CA ILE A 6 -3.04 26.89 7.63
C ILE A 6 -2.37 25.59 8.06
N LEU A 7 -1.76 25.55 9.26
CA LEU A 7 -1.15 24.33 9.77
C LEU A 7 -2.18 23.20 9.91
N TYR A 8 -3.34 23.47 10.48
CA TYR A 8 -4.41 22.45 10.59
C TYR A 8 -4.94 22.01 9.23
N ALA A 9 -5.06 22.92 8.26
CA ALA A 9 -5.46 22.57 6.90
C ALA A 9 -4.43 21.65 6.21
N VAL A 10 -3.14 21.93 6.37
CA VAL A 10 -2.04 21.10 5.84
C VAL A 10 -2.05 19.73 6.52
N VAL A 11 -2.18 19.67 7.85
CA VAL A 11 -2.24 18.40 8.60
C VAL A 11 -3.46 17.57 8.16
N GLY A 12 -4.63 18.19 8.03
CA GLY A 12 -5.83 17.51 7.54
C GLY A 12 -5.66 16.95 6.13
N ALA A 13 -5.07 17.74 5.22
CA ALA A 13 -4.76 17.29 3.87
C ALA A 13 -3.77 16.12 3.85
N LEU A 14 -2.74 16.15 4.70
CA LEU A 14 -1.76 15.07 4.81
C LEU A 14 -2.39 13.76 5.33
N VAL A 15 -3.28 13.84 6.31
CA VAL A 15 -4.00 12.66 6.83
C VAL A 15 -4.84 12.01 5.73
N ILE A 16 -5.57 12.81 4.96
CA ILE A 16 -6.38 12.32 3.83
C ILE A 16 -5.48 11.68 2.76
N ALA A 17 -4.37 12.32 2.42
CA ALA A 17 -3.42 11.80 1.44
C ALA A 17 -2.85 10.43 1.85
N VAL A 18 -2.46 10.28 3.12
CA VAL A 18 -1.96 9.01 3.66
C VAL A 18 -3.07 7.95 3.68
N ALA A 19 -4.30 8.30 4.02
CA ALA A 19 -5.42 7.35 4.01
C ALA A 19 -5.70 6.81 2.60
N VAL A 20 -5.71 7.67 1.58
CA VAL A 20 -5.94 7.27 0.18
C VAL A 20 -4.80 6.40 -0.34
N LEU A 21 -3.55 6.82 -0.11
CA LEU A 21 -2.37 6.05 -0.51
C LEU A 21 -2.30 4.70 0.22
N GLY A 22 -2.56 4.70 1.53
CA GLY A 22 -2.61 3.49 2.35
C GLY A 22 -3.69 2.53 1.88
N TYR A 23 -4.88 3.02 1.51
CA TYR A 23 -5.94 2.19 0.94
C TYR A 23 -5.54 1.59 -0.40
N LYS A 24 -4.93 2.39 -1.29
CA LYS A 24 -4.44 1.93 -2.60
C LYS A 24 -3.34 0.87 -2.43
N VAL A 25 -2.37 1.12 -1.55
CA VAL A 25 -1.28 0.18 -1.23
C VAL A 25 -1.85 -1.09 -0.61
N TYR A 26 -2.82 -0.98 0.30
CA TYR A 26 -3.46 -2.15 0.92
C TYR A 26 -4.23 -2.96 -0.12
N GLN A 27 -4.91 -2.32 -1.06
CA GLN A 27 -5.60 -2.99 -2.16
C GLN A 27 -4.62 -3.65 -3.14
N ASP A 28 -3.51 -2.99 -3.46
CA ASP A 28 -2.47 -3.54 -4.33
C ASP A 28 -1.64 -4.64 -3.66
N ASN A 29 -1.45 -4.61 -2.34
CA ASN A 29 -0.87 -5.73 -1.59
C ASN A 29 -1.87 -6.87 -1.36
N LYS A 30 -3.18 -6.57 -1.33
CA LYS A 30 -4.24 -7.57 -1.27
C LYS A 30 -4.48 -8.30 -2.58
N LYS A 31 -4.16 -7.68 -3.71
CA LYS A 31 -3.90 -8.44 -4.94
C LYS A 31 -2.63 -9.22 -4.59
N PRO A 32 -2.72 -10.54 -4.37
CA PRO A 32 -1.51 -11.29 -4.05
C PRO A 32 -0.54 -10.94 -5.15
N GLN A 33 0.60 -10.32 -4.82
CA GLN A 33 1.75 -10.28 -5.70
C GLN A 33 1.88 -11.73 -6.12
N GLY A 34 1.46 -12.00 -7.37
CA GLY A 34 1.22 -13.35 -7.82
C GLY A 34 2.48 -14.10 -7.45
N LEU A 35 2.34 -15.09 -6.55
CA LEU A 35 3.37 -16.09 -6.35
C LEU A 35 3.84 -16.39 -7.77
N GLN A 36 5.09 -16.04 -8.09
CA GLN A 36 5.64 -16.34 -9.39
C GLN A 36 5.81 -17.85 -9.37
N ILE A 37 4.71 -18.54 -9.68
CA ILE A 37 4.61 -19.96 -9.85
C ILE A 37 5.40 -20.23 -11.13
N ASN A 38 6.72 -20.26 -10.99
CA ASN A 38 7.59 -20.86 -11.99
C ASN A 38 7.31 -22.36 -11.92
N VAL A 39 6.29 -22.78 -12.67
CA VAL A 39 6.04 -24.18 -13.00
C VAL A 39 7.16 -24.64 -13.92
N GLY A 40 8.30 -24.97 -13.33
CA GLY A 40 9.28 -25.83 -13.96
C GLY A 40 8.70 -27.25 -14.10
N PRO A 41 9.25 -28.09 -14.99
CA PRO A 41 8.77 -29.46 -15.23
C PRO A 41 8.69 -30.35 -13.98
N ASP A 42 9.34 -29.97 -12.88
CA ASP A 42 9.37 -30.70 -11.60
C ASP A 42 8.40 -30.16 -10.51
N GLY A 43 7.46 -29.27 -10.86
CA GLY A 43 6.37 -28.88 -9.95
C GLY A 43 6.72 -27.82 -8.89
N LEU A 44 5.68 -27.41 -8.15
CA LEU A 44 5.63 -26.20 -7.32
C LEU A 44 6.47 -26.31 -6.02
N LYS A 45 7.59 -25.60 -5.90
CA LYS A 45 8.36 -25.49 -4.65
C LYS A 45 7.99 -24.20 -3.90
N ILE A 46 7.09 -24.31 -2.91
CA ILE A 46 6.81 -23.22 -1.97
C ILE A 46 7.89 -23.26 -0.88
N GLN A 47 8.90 -22.39 -0.97
CA GLN A 47 9.83 -22.13 0.13
C GLN A 47 9.27 -20.99 0.99
N ASN A 48 8.76 -21.33 2.17
CA ASN A 48 8.51 -20.36 3.24
C ASN A 48 9.84 -20.07 3.95
N LYS A 49 10.15 -18.78 4.17
CA LYS A 49 11.24 -18.32 5.03
C LYS A 49 10.68 -17.84 6.36
#